data_AF-V2UZA7-F1
#
_entry.id   AF-V2UZA7-F1
#
_cell.length_a   1.000
_cell.length_b   1.000
_cell.length_c   1.000
_cell.angle_alpha   90.00
_cell.angle_beta   90.00
_cell.angle_gamma   90.00
#
_symmetry.space_group_name_H-M   'P 1'
#
loop_
_entity.id
_entity.type
_entity.pdbx_description
1 polymer ?
#
loop_
_entity_poly.entity_id
_entity_poly.type
_entity_poly.pdbx_seq_one_letter_code
_entity_poly.pdbx_strand_id
1 'polypeptide(L)'
;MIKSLFRLSLRMVTGFVQSLIHLCGLDWIAPDYSTICRRQKHIDIQINYEKSCNGLHLLVDSTGLKFLGESERKRKKHQPEHGCLWCKLHIGIDLKPSKYGQVQLTANNVSDSQALGGLLDQIPLDEQIDSVYTDGAYDTKQCHQVIADRQAHAIIPPTEKCKVLER
;
A
#
# COMPACT_ATOMS: atom_id res chain seq x y z
N MET A 1 -11.68 2.29 -13.39
CA MET A 1 -11.85 0.83 -13.62
C MET A 1 -11.11 0.33 -14.86
N ILE A 2 -11.39 0.80 -16.08
CA ILE A 2 -10.73 0.34 -17.34
C ILE A 2 -9.20 0.40 -17.27
N LYS A 3 -8.64 1.56 -16.86
CA LYS A 3 -7.19 1.74 -16.69
C LYS A 3 -6.55 0.64 -15.83
N SER A 4 -7.12 0.36 -14.66
CA SER A 4 -6.58 -0.58 -13.69
C SER A 4 -6.80 -2.04 -14.12
N LEU A 5 -7.98 -2.36 -14.66
CA LEU A 5 -8.33 -3.70 -15.11
C LEU A 5 -7.43 -4.17 -16.27
N PHE A 6 -7.20 -3.30 -17.24
CA PHE A 6 -6.38 -3.61 -18.43
C PHE A 6 -4.93 -3.14 -18.31
N ARG A 7 -4.53 -2.61 -17.14
CA ARG A 7 -3.17 -2.07 -16.87
C ARG A 7 -2.69 -1.08 -17.93
N LEU A 8 -3.60 -0.23 -18.42
CA LEU A 8 -3.32 0.72 -19.50
C LEU A 8 -2.78 2.05 -18.96
N SER A 9 -1.92 2.70 -19.73
CA SER A 9 -1.58 4.11 -19.49
C SER A 9 -2.78 5.01 -19.80
N LEU A 10 -2.84 6.22 -19.24
CA LEU A 10 -3.97 7.14 -19.45
C LEU A 10 -4.20 7.47 -20.94
N ARG A 11 -3.13 7.61 -21.75
CA ARG A 11 -3.28 7.83 -23.20
C ARG A 11 -3.86 6.61 -23.91
N MET A 12 -3.43 5.41 -23.52
CA MET A 12 -3.99 4.17 -24.07
C MET A 12 -5.46 4.01 -23.69
N VAL A 13 -5.85 4.40 -22.47
CA VAL A 13 -7.27 4.39 -22.04
C VAL A 13 -8.11 5.31 -22.91
N THR A 14 -7.64 6.52 -23.23
CA THR A 14 -8.36 7.43 -24.12
C THR A 14 -8.63 6.78 -25.48
N GLY A 15 -7.61 6.23 -26.14
CA GLY A 15 -7.77 5.56 -27.44
C GLY A 15 -8.62 4.29 -27.38
N PHE A 16 -8.49 3.51 -26.29
CA PHE A 16 -9.29 2.32 -26.05
C PHE A 16 -10.78 2.64 -25.91
N VAL A 17 -11.11 3.64 -25.08
CA VAL A 17 -12.50 4.10 -24.89
C VAL A 17 -13.07 4.66 -26.20
N GLN A 18 -12.28 5.44 -26.95
CA GLN A 18 -12.70 5.95 -28.26
C GLN A 18 -13.00 4.81 -29.25
N SER A 19 -12.17 3.77 -29.27
CA SER A 19 -12.38 2.60 -30.13
C SER A 19 -13.64 1.82 -29.74
N LEU A 20 -13.91 1.67 -28.44
CA LEU A 20 -15.13 1.02 -27.95
C LEU A 20 -16.39 1.80 -28.33
N ILE A 21 -16.40 3.12 -28.16
CA ILE A 21 -17.53 3.97 -28.56
C ILE A 21 -17.82 3.82 -30.06
N HIS A 22 -16.78 3.86 -30.89
CA HIS A 22 -16.90 3.67 -32.33
C HIS A 22 -17.46 2.29 -32.69
N LEU A 23 -16.94 1.23 -32.07
CA LEU A 23 -17.39 -0.14 -32.29
C LEU A 23 -18.85 -0.37 -31.86
N CYS A 24 -19.29 0.30 -30.80
CA CYS A 24 -20.67 0.25 -30.31
C CYS A 24 -21.63 1.14 -31.13
N GLY A 25 -21.15 1.89 -32.12
CA GLY A 25 -21.98 2.79 -32.93
C GLY A 25 -22.58 3.96 -32.13
N LEU A 26 -21.94 4.36 -31.03
CA LEU A 26 -22.41 5.43 -30.16
C LEU A 26 -21.87 6.79 -30.63
N ASP A 27 -22.70 7.83 -30.61
CA ASP A 27 -22.31 9.21 -30.92
C ASP A 27 -21.82 9.97 -29.68
N TRP A 28 -20.93 9.35 -28.91
CA TRP A 28 -20.37 9.92 -27.68
C TRP A 28 -18.93 10.36 -27.88
N ILE A 29 -18.53 11.45 -27.22
CA ILE A 29 -17.13 11.90 -27.26
C ILE A 29 -16.37 11.26 -26.10
N ALA A 30 -15.29 10.54 -26.40
CA ALA A 30 -14.41 10.02 -25.37
C ALA A 30 -13.73 11.18 -24.61
N PRO A 31 -13.69 11.16 -23.26
CA PRO A 31 -12.98 12.17 -22.50
C PRO A 31 -11.48 12.22 -22.86
N ASP A 32 -10.94 13.42 -23.03
CA ASP A 32 -9.53 13.60 -23.34
C ASP A 32 -8.61 13.24 -22.16
N TYR A 33 -7.32 13.08 -22.45
CA TYR A 33 -6.30 12.76 -21.43
C TYR A 33 -6.35 13.72 -20.24
N SER A 34 -6.48 15.02 -20.50
CA SER A 34 -6.46 16.06 -19.48
C SER A 34 -7.66 15.94 -18.53
N THR A 35 -8.83 15.63 -19.07
CA THR A 35 -10.07 15.43 -18.31
C THR A 35 -9.98 14.18 -17.46
N ILE A 36 -9.51 13.06 -18.01
CA ILE A 36 -9.32 11.82 -17.24
C ILE A 36 -8.28 12.04 -16.13
N CYS A 37 -7.16 12.71 -16.44
CA CYS A 37 -6.09 13.00 -15.49
C CYS A 37 -6.57 13.85 -14.32
N ARG A 38 -7.29 14.95 -14.59
CA ARG A 38 -7.89 15.80 -13.55
C ARG A 38 -8.90 15.02 -12.72
N ARG A 39 -9.79 14.27 -13.36
CA ARG A 39 -10.80 13.47 -12.65
C ARG A 39 -10.13 12.44 -11.74
N GLN A 40 -9.08 11.76 -12.18
CA GLN A 40 -8.38 10.75 -11.38
C GLN A 40 -7.85 11.30 -10.05
N LYS A 41 -7.50 12.58 -9.98
CA LYS A 41 -7.06 13.23 -8.73
C LYS A 41 -8.17 13.36 -7.68
N HIS A 42 -9.43 13.36 -8.11
CA HIS A 42 -10.61 13.57 -7.28
C HIS A 42 -11.51 12.33 -7.23
N ILE A 43 -11.09 11.21 -7.83
CA ILE A 43 -11.82 9.94 -7.69
C ILE A 43 -11.56 9.45 -6.28
N ASP A 44 -12.60 9.45 -5.46
CA ASP A 44 -12.60 8.72 -4.22
C ASP A 44 -12.72 7.23 -4.52
N ILE A 45 -11.72 6.46 -4.08
CA ILE A 45 -11.71 5.00 -4.24
C ILE A 45 -12.08 4.43 -2.88
N GLN A 46 -13.34 4.06 -2.74
CA GLN A 46 -13.77 3.31 -1.56
C GLN A 46 -13.28 1.87 -1.68
N ILE A 47 -12.36 1.51 -0.81
CA ILE A 47 -11.96 0.12 -0.59
C ILE A 47 -12.89 -0.41 0.50
N ASN A 48 -13.91 -1.17 0.11
CA ASN A 48 -14.89 -1.69 1.05
C ASN A 48 -14.20 -2.66 2.01
N TYR A 49 -14.20 -2.31 3.28
CA TYR A 49 -13.77 -3.19 4.35
C TYR A 49 -14.95 -4.08 4.76
N GLU A 50 -14.73 -5.39 4.80
CA GLU A 50 -15.69 -6.32 5.36
C GLU A 50 -15.06 -7.00 6.57
N LYS A 51 -15.69 -6.82 7.73
CA LYS A 51 -15.24 -7.40 9.00
C LYS A 51 -15.11 -8.92 8.88
N SER A 52 -14.03 -9.48 9.42
CA SER A 52 -13.90 -10.92 9.55
C SER A 52 -14.83 -11.43 10.66
N CYS A 53 -15.46 -12.58 10.43
CA CYS A 53 -16.25 -13.28 11.45
C CYS A 53 -15.37 -14.00 12.49
N ASN A 54 -14.10 -14.21 12.17
CA ASN A 54 -13.09 -14.84 13.02
C ASN A 54 -11.94 -13.86 13.27
N GLY A 55 -11.09 -14.10 14.27
CA GLY A 55 -9.91 -13.27 14.49
C GLY A 55 -8.97 -13.22 13.27
N LEU A 56 -8.35 -12.05 13.09
CA LEU A 56 -7.45 -11.75 11.98
C LEU A 56 -6.04 -12.32 12.23
N HIS A 57 -5.44 -12.89 11.19
CA HIS A 57 -4.04 -13.30 11.19
C HIS A 57 -3.28 -12.42 10.20
N LEU A 58 -2.73 -11.30 10.67
CA LEU A 58 -2.19 -10.26 9.81
C LEU A 58 -0.74 -10.53 9.43
N LEU A 59 -0.43 -10.48 8.13
CA LEU A 59 0.91 -10.42 7.58
C LEU A 59 1.26 -8.98 7.23
N VAL A 60 2.28 -8.42 7.87
CA VAL A 60 2.73 -7.04 7.68
C VAL A 60 4.10 -7.01 7.04
N ASP A 61 4.21 -6.25 5.95
CA ASP A 61 5.47 -5.99 5.27
C ASP A 61 5.50 -4.54 4.73
N SER A 62 6.70 -4.04 4.43
CA SER A 62 6.89 -2.73 3.81
C SER A 62 7.64 -2.82 2.49
N THR A 63 7.28 -1.97 1.54
CA THR A 63 7.98 -1.86 0.26
C THR A 63 8.29 -0.41 -0.09
N GLY A 64 9.45 -0.17 -0.68
CA GLY A 64 9.87 1.16 -1.13
C GLY A 64 9.17 1.55 -2.42
N LEU A 65 8.49 2.71 -2.42
CA LEU A 65 7.91 3.32 -3.60
C LEU A 65 8.71 4.54 -4.02
N LYS A 66 9.05 4.60 -5.31
CA LYS A 66 9.74 5.72 -5.96
C LYS A 66 8.72 6.59 -6.68
N PHE A 67 8.57 7.84 -6.23
CA PHE A 67 7.69 8.83 -6.86
C PHE A 67 8.54 9.98 -7.41
N LEU A 68 8.22 10.44 -8.63
CA LEU A 68 8.79 11.65 -9.26
C LEU A 68 10.30 11.88 -9.02
N GLY A 69 11.09 11.51 -10.02
CA GLY A 69 12.47 11.88 -10.17
C GLY A 69 12.84 11.65 -11.64
N GLU A 70 13.73 12.46 -12.18
CA GLU A 70 14.23 12.22 -13.53
C GLU A 70 14.69 10.76 -13.65
N SER A 71 14.34 10.11 -14.77
CA SER A 71 14.83 8.76 -15.05
C SER A 71 16.35 8.72 -14.84
N GLU A 72 16.89 7.58 -14.41
CA GLU A 72 18.34 7.43 -14.22
C GLU A 72 19.13 7.81 -15.48
N ARG A 73 18.49 7.69 -16.65
CA ARG A 73 19.00 8.11 -17.94
C ARG A 73 19.13 9.63 -18.10
N LYS A 74 18.20 10.42 -17.57
CA LYS A 74 18.30 11.90 -17.54
C LYS A 74 19.33 12.34 -16.51
N ARG A 75 19.40 11.67 -15.35
CA ARG A 75 20.40 11.92 -14.29
C ARG A 75 21.86 11.71 -14.73
N LYS A 76 22.08 10.82 -15.71
CA LYS A 76 23.41 10.59 -16.32
C LYS A 76 23.78 11.60 -17.41
N LYS A 77 22.78 12.25 -18.04
CA LYS A 77 22.99 13.12 -19.21
C LYS A 77 22.90 14.61 -18.87
N HIS A 78 22.14 14.96 -17.84
CA HIS A 78 21.93 16.33 -17.36
C HIS A 78 22.11 16.35 -15.84
N GLN A 79 22.61 17.46 -15.30
CA GLN A 79 22.73 17.65 -13.85
C GLN A 79 21.34 17.57 -13.21
N PRO A 80 21.22 16.95 -12.02
CA PRO A 80 19.92 16.68 -11.42
C PRO A 80 19.22 17.99 -11.02
N GLU A 81 18.15 18.36 -11.72
CA GLU A 81 17.32 19.52 -11.36
C GLU A 81 16.36 19.19 -10.18
N HIS A 82 15.95 17.92 -10.05
CA HIS A 82 15.08 17.44 -8.97
C HIS A 82 15.52 16.06 -8.46
N GLY A 83 15.59 15.91 -7.13
CA GLY A 83 15.95 14.65 -6.46
C GLY A 83 14.87 13.58 -6.62
N CYS A 84 15.28 12.31 -6.57
CA CYS A 84 14.36 11.18 -6.51
C CYS A 84 13.69 11.14 -5.14
N LEU A 85 12.36 11.26 -5.08
CA LEU A 85 11.62 11.07 -3.85
C LEU A 85 11.26 9.59 -3.68
N TRP A 86 11.58 9.07 -2.50
CA TRP A 86 11.22 7.73 -2.08
C TRP A 86 10.32 7.83 -0.85
N CYS A 87 9.42 6.87 -0.74
CA CYS A 87 8.57 6.67 0.43
C CYS A 87 8.38 5.18 0.66
N LYS A 88 7.81 4.81 1.79
CA LYS A 88 7.52 3.41 2.12
C LYS A 88 6.02 3.18 2.14
N LEU A 89 5.62 2.06 1.55
CA LEU A 89 4.26 1.54 1.59
C LEU A 89 4.24 0.33 2.52
N HIS A 90 3.59 0.47 3.66
CA HIS A 90 3.34 -0.61 4.61
C HIS A 90 1.99 -1.24 4.27
N ILE A 91 1.96 -2.56 4.18
CA ILE A 91 0.75 -3.32 3.85
C ILE A 91 0.58 -4.43 4.90
N GLY A 92 -0.61 -4.51 5.51
CA GLY A 92 -0.99 -5.59 6.42
C GLY A 92 -2.14 -6.39 5.83
N ILE A 93 -1.96 -7.68 5.49
CA ILE A 93 -2.96 -8.52 4.81
C ILE A 93 -3.38 -9.67 5.73
N ASP A 94 -4.66 -10.04 5.79
CA ASP A 94 -5.08 -11.26 6.50
C ASP A 94 -4.64 -12.52 5.75
N LEU A 95 -4.13 -13.52 6.47
CA LEU A 95 -3.65 -14.79 5.91
C LEU A 95 -4.77 -15.71 5.43
N LYS A 96 -6.01 -15.50 5.90
CA LYS A 96 -7.17 -16.22 5.35
C LYS A 96 -7.64 -15.51 4.07
N PRO A 97 -8.07 -16.26 3.04
CA PRO A 97 -8.52 -15.67 1.79
C PRO A 97 -9.91 -15.06 1.97
N SER A 98 -9.96 -13.90 2.62
CA SER A 98 -11.06 -12.95 2.56
C SER A 98 -10.63 -11.64 3.23
N LYS A 99 -10.40 -10.65 2.37
CA LYS A 99 -10.64 -9.22 2.59
C LYS A 99 -9.41 -8.40 2.97
N TYR A 100 -9.52 -7.17 2.51
CA TYR A 100 -8.48 -6.20 2.17
C TYR A 100 -7.51 -5.91 3.31
N GLY A 101 -6.27 -5.61 2.92
CA GLY A 101 -5.23 -5.26 3.86
C GLY A 101 -5.20 -3.78 4.22
N GLN A 102 -4.67 -3.49 5.41
CA GLN A 102 -4.35 -2.13 5.84
C GLN A 102 -3.18 -1.60 5.04
N VAL A 103 -3.25 -0.32 4.70
CA VAL A 103 -2.23 0.32 3.88
C VAL A 103 -1.84 1.65 4.53
N GLN A 104 -0.54 1.85 4.71
CA GLN A 104 -0.02 3.12 5.19
C GLN A 104 1.16 3.57 4.34
N LEU A 105 1.12 4.81 3.88
CA LEU A 105 2.23 5.44 3.19
C LEU A 105 2.99 6.34 4.16
N THR A 106 4.29 6.12 4.31
CA THR A 106 5.16 6.91 5.20
C THR A 106 6.34 7.50 4.41
N ALA A 107 6.91 8.58 4.94
CA ALA A 107 8.15 9.12 4.39
C ALA A 107 9.32 8.14 4.63
N ASN A 108 10.34 8.22 3.78
CA ASN A 108 11.47 7.26 3.81
C ASN A 108 12.29 7.25 5.11
N ASN A 109 12.21 8.31 5.92
CA ASN A 109 12.88 8.45 7.21
C ASN A 109 12.13 7.77 8.36
N VAL A 110 10.90 7.28 8.13
CA VAL A 110 10.13 6.52 9.11
C VAL A 110 10.60 5.05 9.06
N SER A 111 10.95 4.49 10.22
CA SER A 111 11.30 3.07 10.31
C SER A 111 10.04 2.20 10.26
N ASP A 112 10.20 0.95 9.87
CA ASP A 112 9.06 0.04 9.72
C ASP A 112 8.41 -0.23 11.08
N SER A 113 9.23 -0.32 12.13
CA SER A 113 8.79 -0.41 13.51
C SER A 113 7.94 0.77 14.00
N GLN A 114 8.18 1.99 13.50
CA GLN A 114 7.41 3.18 13.86
C GLN A 114 6.07 3.24 13.14
N ALA A 115 5.96 2.64 11.95
CA ALA A 115 4.74 2.63 11.16
C ALA A 115 3.70 1.63 11.67
N LEU A 116 4.12 0.55 12.34
CA LEU A 116 3.24 -0.55 12.72
C LEU A 116 2.00 -0.11 13.52
N GLY A 117 2.15 0.80 14.48
CA GLY A 117 1.02 1.29 15.29
C GLY A 117 -0.05 1.96 14.43
N GLY A 118 0.34 2.90 13.59
CA GLY A 118 -0.59 3.57 12.67
C GLY A 118 -1.23 2.64 11.65
N LEU A 119 -0.62 1.49 11.36
CA LEU A 119 -1.19 0.46 10.50
C LEU A 119 -2.28 -0.35 11.24
N LEU A 120 -2.04 -0.73 12.50
CA LEU A 120 -3.00 -1.47 13.32
C LEU A 120 -4.17 -0.60 13.80
N ASP A 121 -3.96 0.70 13.99
CA ASP A 121 -5.01 1.68 14.37
C ASP A 121 -6.10 1.83 13.31
N GLN A 122 -5.81 1.46 12.06
CA GLN A 122 -6.83 1.43 11.00
C GLN A 122 -7.83 0.30 11.19
N ILE A 123 -7.49 -0.73 11.98
CA ILE A 123 -8.36 -1.88 12.23
C ILE A 123 -9.32 -1.50 13.38
N PRO A 124 -10.64 -1.65 13.19
CA PRO A 124 -11.60 -1.36 14.24
C PRO A 124 -11.25 -2.04 15.58
N LEU A 125 -11.47 -1.34 16.69
CA LEU A 125 -11.12 -1.87 18.02
C LEU A 125 -11.96 -3.09 18.40
N ASP A 126 -13.17 -3.20 17.87
CA ASP A 126 -14.10 -4.32 18.05
C ASP A 126 -13.78 -5.52 17.14
N GLU A 127 -12.71 -5.44 16.34
CA GLU A 127 -12.20 -6.54 15.56
C GLU A 127 -10.95 -7.13 16.19
N GLN A 128 -11.00 -8.44 16.42
CA GLN A 128 -9.96 -9.19 17.10
C GLN A 128 -8.82 -9.51 16.13
N ILE A 129 -7.59 -9.26 16.58
CA ILE A 129 -6.37 -9.66 15.91
C ILE A 129 -5.78 -10.82 16.72
N ASP A 130 -5.70 -12.00 16.13
CA ASP A 130 -5.17 -13.18 16.81
C ASP A 130 -3.64 -13.19 16.77
N SER A 131 -3.08 -12.83 15.62
CA SER A 131 -1.63 -12.86 15.41
C SER A 131 -1.17 -11.86 14.36
N VAL A 132 0.02 -11.29 14.57
CA VAL A 132 0.70 -10.40 13.64
C VAL A 132 2.03 -11.03 13.25
N TYR A 133 2.18 -11.31 11.96
CA TYR A 133 3.38 -11.84 11.32
C TYR A 133 4.14 -10.70 10.67
N THR A 134 5.39 -10.50 11.04
CA THR A 134 6.26 -9.47 10.47
C THR A 134 7.65 -10.05 10.22
N ASP A 135 8.49 -9.34 9.47
CA ASP A 135 9.91 -9.68 9.39
C ASP A 135 10.71 -9.12 10.58
N GLY A 136 12.02 -9.38 10.59
CA GLY A 136 12.92 -8.92 11.65
C GLY A 136 13.08 -7.41 11.77
N ALA A 137 12.64 -6.60 10.78
CA ALA A 137 12.68 -5.15 10.88
C ALA A 137 11.72 -4.61 11.96
N TYR A 138 10.72 -5.41 12.33
CA TYR A 138 9.75 -5.11 13.37
C TYR A 138 10.11 -5.74 14.73
N ASP A 139 11.26 -6.41 14.88
CA ASP A 139 11.71 -6.99 16.15
C ASP A 139 12.21 -5.91 17.13
N THR A 140 11.29 -5.10 17.65
CA THR A 140 11.56 -4.02 18.59
C THR A 140 10.58 -4.06 19.76
N LYS A 141 11.03 -3.62 20.95
CA LYS A 141 10.15 -3.55 22.15
C LYS A 141 8.87 -2.78 21.88
N GLN A 142 8.96 -1.70 21.10
CA GLN A 142 7.80 -0.88 20.73
C GLN A 142 6.79 -1.68 19.89
N CYS A 143 7.24 -2.43 18.89
CA CYS A 143 6.36 -3.27 18.07
C CYS A 143 5.69 -4.36 18.91
N HIS A 144 6.45 -5.05 19.76
CA HIS A 144 5.91 -6.06 20.67
C HIS A 144 4.84 -5.46 21.60
N GLN A 145 5.05 -4.25 22.13
CA GLN A 145 4.05 -3.55 22.94
C GLN A 145 2.79 -3.21 22.13
N VAL A 146 2.94 -2.63 20.94
CA VAL A 146 1.82 -2.27 20.06
C VAL A 146 0.96 -3.49 19.70
N ILE A 147 1.60 -4.64 19.43
CA ILE A 147 0.89 -5.89 19.16
C ILE A 147 0.20 -6.42 20.43
N ALA A 148 0.86 -6.34 21.59
CA ALA A 148 0.31 -6.75 22.87
C ALA A 148 -0.88 -5.88 23.32
N ASP A 149 -0.86 -4.57 23.04
CA ASP A 149 -1.96 -3.65 23.34
C ASP A 149 -3.24 -4.02 22.56
N ARG A 150 -3.10 -4.64 21.39
CA ARG A 150 -4.20 -5.23 20.61
C ARG A 150 -4.54 -6.67 21.03
N GLN A 151 -3.92 -7.17 22.09
CA GLN A 151 -4.08 -8.54 22.62
C GLN A 151 -3.72 -9.64 21.59
N ALA A 152 -2.86 -9.31 20.63
CA ALA A 152 -2.47 -10.22 19.55
C ALA A 152 -1.14 -10.92 19.85
N HIS A 153 -0.90 -12.04 19.18
CA HIS A 153 0.39 -12.74 19.26
C HIS A 153 1.38 -12.22 18.21
N ALA A 154 2.56 -11.76 18.63
CA ALA A 154 3.63 -11.36 17.71
C ALA A 154 4.41 -12.58 17.21
N ILE A 155 4.43 -12.80 15.89
CA ILE A 155 5.19 -13.87 15.24
C ILE A 155 6.25 -13.21 14.36
N ILE A 156 7.44 -13.03 14.95
CA ILE A 156 8.57 -12.36 14.33
C ILE A 156 9.75 -13.35 14.26
N PRO A 157 10.33 -13.61 13.07
CA PRO A 157 11.50 -14.46 12.95
C PRO A 157 12.68 -13.91 13.78
N PRO A 158 13.46 -14.77 14.46
CA PRO A 158 14.63 -14.34 15.20
C PRO A 158 15.63 -13.62 14.29
N THR A 159 16.13 -12.47 14.74
CA THR A 159 17.25 -11.80 14.06
C THR A 159 18.59 -12.32 14.57
N GLU A 160 19.62 -12.35 13.73
CA GLU A 160 20.97 -12.85 14.08
C GLU A 160 21.61 -12.13 15.30
N LYS A 161 21.08 -10.96 15.69
CA LYS A 161 21.59 -10.13 16.80
C LYS A 161 20.78 -10.26 18.09
N CYS A 162 19.75 -11.09 18.13
CA CYS A 162 18.85 -11.13 19.27
C CYS A 162 19.50 -11.90 20.45
N LYS A 163 19.84 -11.19 21.53
CA LYS A 163 20.08 -11.80 22.84
C LYS A 163 18.72 -12.11 23.44
N VAL A 164 18.45 -13.38 23.71
CA VAL A 164 17.23 -13.82 24.39
C VAL A 164 17.13 -13.06 25.72
N LEU A 165 16.13 -12.19 25.84
CA LEU A 165 15.78 -11.60 27.13
C LEU A 165 15.10 -12.70 27.93
N GLU A 166 15.81 -13.22 28.94
CA GLU A 166 15.26 -14.14 29.93
C GLU A 166 14.02 -13.51 30.58
N ARG A 167 12.95 -14.30 30.67
CA ARG A 167 11.69 -13.96 31.33
C ARG A 167 11.82 -14.09 32.84
#